data_AF-A0A7X6PJQ4-F1
#
_entry.id   AF-A0A7X6PJQ4-F1
#
_cell.length_a   1.000
_cell.length_b   1.000
_cell.length_c   1.000
_cell.angle_alpha   90.00
_cell.angle_beta   90.00
_cell.angle_gamma   90.00
#
_symmetry.space_group_name_H-M   'P 1'
#
loop_
_entity.id
_entity.type
_entity.pdbx_description
1 polymer ?
#
loop_
_entity_poly.entity_id
_entity_poly.type
_entity_poly.pdbx_seq_one_letter_code
_entity_poly.pdbx_strand_id
1 'polypeptide(L)'
;MKTHRTRTFYLISFAAVTLVLSACRTTPMYAEGDIHFEVTCTEQGEACQERMRAACLEYDGEVIDVEITRERYLSEELKAELRQQGRQARSVHVTCRPLVEVEDEE
;
A
#
# COMPACT_ATOMS: atom_id res chain seq x y z
N MET A 1 82.26 9.82 -5.36
CA MET A 1 81.35 8.67 -5.51
C MET A 1 80.51 8.49 -4.25
N LYS A 2 79.22 8.86 -4.29
CA LYS A 2 78.07 8.10 -3.76
C LYS A 2 76.82 8.99 -3.86
N THR A 3 75.92 8.54 -4.72
CA THR A 3 74.60 9.03 -5.08
C THR A 3 73.66 9.21 -3.89
N HIS A 4 72.88 10.28 -3.86
CA HIS A 4 71.59 10.28 -3.17
C HIS A 4 70.50 10.84 -4.08
N ARG A 5 69.72 9.91 -4.63
CA ARG A 5 68.56 10.11 -5.48
C ARG A 5 67.36 10.35 -4.56
N THR A 6 66.90 11.58 -4.45
CA THR A 6 65.65 11.93 -3.75
C THR A 6 64.47 11.41 -4.57
N ARG A 7 63.94 10.24 -4.17
CA ARG A 7 62.71 9.68 -4.70
C ARG A 7 61.55 10.32 -3.94
N THR A 8 60.90 11.31 -4.55
CA THR A 8 59.65 11.89 -4.06
C THR A 8 58.54 10.84 -4.23
N PHE A 9 58.09 10.24 -3.14
CA PHE A 9 56.92 9.39 -3.14
C PHE A 9 55.67 10.27 -3.08
N TYR A 10 54.95 10.38 -4.20
CA TYR A 10 53.60 10.94 -4.19
C TYR A 10 52.65 9.91 -3.59
N LEU A 11 52.23 10.14 -2.35
CA LEU A 11 51.11 9.44 -1.73
C LEU A 11 49.82 9.94 -2.39
N ILE A 12 49.31 9.19 -3.36
CA ILE A 12 47.98 9.40 -3.91
C ILE A 12 47.00 8.88 -2.86
N SER A 13 46.46 9.77 -2.03
CA SER A 13 45.30 9.47 -1.19
C SER A 13 44.10 9.20 -2.09
N PHE A 14 43.84 7.92 -2.36
CA PHE A 14 42.56 7.48 -2.89
C PHE A 14 41.51 7.67 -1.79
N ALA A 15 40.84 8.82 -1.80
CA ALA A 15 39.58 8.99 -1.09
C ALA A 15 38.54 8.09 -1.77
N ALA A 16 38.40 6.87 -1.25
CA ALA A 16 37.30 5.97 -1.62
C ALA A 16 36.00 6.61 -1.11
N VAL A 17 35.33 7.35 -2.01
CA VAL A 17 33.95 7.77 -1.80
C VAL A 17 33.10 6.50 -1.84
N THR A 18 32.86 5.93 -0.66
CA THR A 18 31.88 4.87 -0.47
C THR A 18 30.52 5.49 -0.71
N LEU A 19 30.00 5.31 -1.93
CA LEU A 19 28.59 5.56 -2.24
C LEU A 19 27.78 4.53 -1.44
N VAL A 20 27.44 4.88 -0.21
CA VAL A 20 26.45 4.14 0.56
C VAL A 20 25.13 4.35 -0.15
N LEU A 21 24.69 3.36 -0.93
CA LEU A 21 23.31 3.29 -1.35
C LEU A 21 22.49 3.11 -0.08
N SER A 22 22.01 4.20 0.49
CA SER A 22 20.91 4.17 1.43
C SER A 22 19.76 3.53 0.68
N ALA A 23 19.55 2.22 0.88
CA ALA A 23 18.37 1.55 0.40
C ALA A 23 17.18 2.37 0.91
N CYS A 24 16.46 3.03 0.01
CA CYS A 24 15.21 3.67 0.34
C CYS A 24 14.33 2.56 0.93
N ARG A 25 14.10 2.58 2.24
CA ARG A 25 13.09 1.74 2.88
C ARG A 25 11.74 2.23 2.38
N THR A 26 11.33 1.75 1.21
CA THR A 26 9.95 1.88 0.76
C THR A 26 9.15 0.89 1.58
N THR A 27 8.35 1.38 2.52
CA THR A 27 7.30 0.57 3.12
C THR A 27 6.37 0.17 1.98
N PRO A 28 6.19 -1.13 1.70
CA PRO A 28 5.24 -1.55 0.69
C PRO A 28 3.84 -1.08 1.14
N MET A 29 3.09 -0.50 0.21
CA MET A 29 1.73 -0.02 0.49
C MET A 29 0.77 -1.17 0.80
N TYR A 30 1.13 -2.39 0.39
CA TYR A 30 0.39 -3.64 0.58
C TYR A 30 1.32 -4.73 1.11
N ALA A 31 0.86 -5.50 2.09
CA ALA A 31 1.57 -6.69 2.55
C ALA A 31 1.17 -7.91 1.71
N GLU A 32 2.05 -8.90 1.63
CA GLU A 32 1.72 -10.19 1.02
C GLU A 32 0.57 -10.83 1.81
N GLY A 33 -0.50 -11.18 1.12
CA GLY A 33 -1.71 -11.76 1.72
C GLY A 33 -2.84 -10.77 2.03
N ASP A 34 -2.65 -9.45 1.85
CA ASP A 34 -3.74 -8.49 1.99
C ASP A 34 -4.87 -8.78 0.98
N ILE A 35 -6.12 -8.85 1.46
CA ILE A 35 -7.33 -9.08 0.68
C ILE A 35 -8.06 -7.75 0.49
N HIS A 36 -8.42 -7.44 -0.76
CA HIS A 36 -9.08 -6.18 -1.12
C HIS A 36 -10.51 -6.43 -1.57
N PHE A 37 -11.46 -5.79 -0.90
CA PHE A 37 -12.86 -5.80 -1.28
C PHE A 37 -13.25 -4.43 -1.83
N GLU A 38 -13.74 -4.37 -3.07
CA GLU A 38 -14.31 -3.15 -3.65
C GLU A 38 -15.76 -3.39 -4.08
N VAL A 39 -16.65 -2.51 -3.65
CA VAL A 39 -18.05 -2.54 -4.06
C VAL A 39 -18.58 -1.13 -4.31
N THR A 40 -19.38 -0.97 -5.36
CA THR A 40 -20.16 0.25 -5.56
C THR A 40 -21.55 0.09 -4.97
N CYS A 41 -21.91 0.97 -4.05
CA CYS A 41 -23.17 0.94 -3.32
C CYS A 41 -24.05 2.14 -3.64
N THR A 42 -25.33 1.86 -3.89
CA THR A 42 -26.40 2.87 -4.09
C THR A 42 -27.21 3.15 -2.82
N GLU A 43 -26.97 2.37 -1.77
CA GLU A 43 -27.56 2.48 -0.43
C GLU A 43 -26.79 3.49 0.43
N GLN A 44 -27.36 3.93 1.56
CA GLN A 44 -26.65 4.80 2.50
C GLN A 44 -25.32 4.14 2.89
N GLY A 45 -24.22 4.89 2.82
CA GLY A 45 -22.85 4.35 2.80
C GLY A 45 -22.49 3.45 4.00
N GLU A 46 -23.16 3.62 5.14
CA GLU A 46 -22.90 2.85 6.37
C GLU A 46 -23.26 1.37 6.24
N ALA A 47 -24.44 1.02 5.71
CA ALA A 47 -24.85 -0.38 5.55
C ALA A 47 -23.95 -1.15 4.58
N CYS A 48 -23.47 -0.46 3.54
CA CYS A 48 -22.52 -1.02 2.60
C CYS A 48 -21.15 -1.30 3.24
N GLN A 49 -20.67 -0.34 4.03
CA GLN A 49 -19.42 -0.47 4.75
C GLN A 49 -19.47 -1.62 5.77
N GLU A 50 -20.58 -1.78 6.49
CA GLU A 50 -20.76 -2.90 7.43
C GLU A 50 -20.71 -4.26 6.73
N ARG A 51 -21.37 -4.41 5.58
CA ARG A 51 -21.27 -5.66 4.78
C ARG A 51 -19.83 -5.97 4.38
N MET A 52 -19.05 -4.96 4.04
CA MET A 52 -17.66 -5.18 3.62
C MET A 52 -16.72 -5.49 4.79
N ARG A 53 -16.98 -4.91 5.96
CA ARG A 53 -16.32 -5.32 7.20
C ARG A 53 -16.67 -6.75 7.58
N ALA A 54 -17.93 -7.14 7.46
CA ALA A 54 -18.37 -8.51 7.73
C ALA A 54 -17.69 -9.51 6.78
N ALA A 55 -17.55 -9.18 5.50
CA ALA A 55 -16.81 -10.01 4.55
C ALA A 55 -15.36 -10.22 5.01
N CYS A 56 -14.66 -9.19 5.49
CA CYS A 56 -13.30 -9.36 6.03
C CYS A 56 -13.25 -10.31 7.24
N LEU A 57 -14.25 -10.27 8.13
CA LEU A 57 -14.34 -11.19 9.26
C LEU A 57 -14.55 -12.65 8.82
N GLU A 58 -15.25 -12.90 7.72
CA GLU A 58 -15.42 -14.27 7.17
C GLU A 58 -14.11 -14.89 6.66
N TYR A 59 -13.09 -14.07 6.38
CA TYR A 59 -11.76 -14.51 5.96
C TYR A 59 -10.75 -14.54 7.11
N ASP A 60 -11.22 -14.55 8.37
CA ASP A 60 -10.37 -14.49 9.57
C ASP A 60 -9.34 -13.35 9.49
N GLY A 61 -9.76 -12.21 8.92
CA GLY A 61 -8.92 -11.05 8.72
C GLY A 61 -9.35 -9.84 9.54
N GLU A 62 -8.39 -8.92 9.73
CA GLU A 62 -8.61 -7.62 10.36
C GLU A 62 -8.69 -6.52 9.30
N VAL A 63 -9.69 -5.64 9.42
CA VAL A 63 -9.81 -4.47 8.55
C VAL A 63 -8.75 -3.44 8.93
N ILE A 64 -7.78 -3.24 8.03
CA ILE A 64 -6.69 -2.29 8.24
C ILE A 64 -6.94 -0.93 7.58
N ASP A 65 -7.79 -0.88 6.54
CA ASP A 65 -8.14 0.36 5.85
C ASP A 65 -9.54 0.31 5.24
N VAL A 66 -10.21 1.46 5.20
CA VAL A 66 -11.50 1.65 4.53
C VAL A 66 -11.49 2.98 3.78
N GLU A 67 -11.51 2.91 2.46
CA GLU A 67 -11.58 4.07 1.57
C GLU A 67 -13.00 4.19 0.99
N ILE A 68 -13.65 5.35 1.18
CA ILE A 68 -14.94 5.65 0.56
C ILE A 68 -14.73 6.76 -0.45
N THR A 69 -14.91 6.44 -1.74
CA THR A 69 -14.72 7.39 -2.82
C THR A 69 -16.01 7.63 -3.60
N ARG A 70 -16.05 8.75 -4.31
CA ARG A 70 -17.10 9.02 -5.29
C ARG A 70 -16.98 7.99 -6.41
N GLU A 71 -18.11 7.34 -6.69
CA GLU A 71 -18.42 6.46 -7.83
C GLU A 71 -17.32 6.38 -8.91
N ARG A 72 -16.50 5.32 -8.87
CA ARG A 72 -15.47 5.02 -9.89
C ARG A 72 -16.01 4.19 -11.06
N TYR A 73 -16.93 3.26 -10.81
CA TYR A 73 -17.33 2.22 -11.78
C TYR A 73 -18.85 2.18 -12.03
N LEU A 74 -19.41 3.24 -12.63
CA LEU A 74 -20.83 3.26 -13.04
C LEU A 74 -20.97 3.65 -14.51
N SER A 75 -21.91 3.00 -15.20
CA SER A 75 -22.31 3.43 -16.55
C SER A 75 -23.00 4.79 -16.51
N GLU A 76 -22.99 5.51 -17.63
CA GLU A 76 -23.63 6.83 -17.72
C GLU A 76 -25.15 6.74 -17.57
N GLU A 77 -25.76 5.65 -18.03
CA GLU A 77 -27.19 5.37 -17.86
C GLU A 77 -27.54 5.25 -16.38
N LEU A 78 -26.79 4.44 -15.63
CA LEU A 78 -27.04 4.24 -14.20
C LEU A 78 -26.78 5.52 -13.38
N LYS A 79 -25.76 6.32 -13.76
CA LYS A 79 -25.55 7.65 -13.17
C LYS A 79 -26.74 8.58 -13.42
N ALA A 80 -27.31 8.55 -14.63
CA ALA A 80 -28.47 9.37 -14.97
C ALA A 80 -29.72 8.94 -14.17
N GLU A 81 -29.97 7.64 -14.04
CA GLU A 81 -31.07 7.09 -13.24
C GLU A 81 -30.95 7.47 -11.77
N LEU A 82 -29.77 7.32 -11.17
CA LEU A 82 -29.54 7.67 -9.76
C LEU A 82 -29.75 9.17 -9.53
N ARG A 83 -29.29 10.02 -10.44
CA ARG A 83 -29.54 11.48 -10.37
C ARG A 83 -31.02 11.82 -10.45
N GLN A 84 -31.79 11.17 -11.32
CA GLN A 84 -33.24 11.37 -11.41
C GLN A 84 -33.96 10.98 -10.12
N GLN A 85 -33.46 9.96 -9.43
CA GLN A 85 -34.00 9.50 -8.14
C GLN A 85 -33.50 10.31 -6.94
N GLY A 86 -32.63 11.31 -7.14
CA GLY A 86 -31.99 12.05 -6.06
C GLY A 86 -31.04 11.20 -5.21
N ARG A 87 -30.59 10.05 -5.72
CA ARG A 87 -29.68 9.12 -5.05
C ARG A 87 -28.25 9.33 -5.54
N GLN A 88 -27.30 8.91 -4.73
CA GLN A 88 -25.88 8.93 -5.06
C GLN A 88 -25.29 7.56 -4.78
N ALA A 89 -24.35 7.15 -5.63
CA ALA A 89 -23.58 5.94 -5.41
C ALA A 89 -22.17 6.29 -4.90
N ARG A 90 -21.62 5.38 -4.08
CA ARG A 90 -20.28 5.49 -3.50
C ARG A 90 -19.53 4.19 -3.72
N SER A 91 -18.24 4.28 -4.03
CA SER A 91 -17.37 3.10 -3.99
C SER A 91 -16.82 2.95 -2.59
N VAL A 92 -16.94 1.76 -2.01
CA VAL A 92 -16.36 1.39 -0.73
C VAL A 92 -15.28 0.35 -1.01
N HIS A 93 -14.06 0.67 -0.61
CA HIS A 93 -12.90 -0.20 -0.70
C HIS A 93 -12.43 -0.52 0.71
N VAL A 94 -12.30 -1.82 1.02
CA VAL A 94 -11.84 -2.32 2.32
C VAL A 94 -10.60 -3.17 2.08
N THR A 95 -9.53 -2.87 2.81
CA THR A 95 -8.34 -3.73 2.86
C THR A 95 -8.37 -4.54 4.15
N CYS A 96 -8.27 -5.85 3.99
CA CYS A 96 -8.33 -6.86 5.04
C CYS A 96 -6.98 -7.57 5.12
N ARG A 97 -6.41 -7.68 6.31
CA ARG A 97 -5.17 -8.41 6.54
C ARG A 97 -5.48 -9.73 7.25
N PRO A 98 -5.05 -10.88 6.72
CA PRO A 98 -5.20 -12.16 7.41
C PRO A 98 -4.54 -12.11 8.78
N LEU A 99 -5.18 -12.69 9.78
CA LEU A 99 -4.53 -12.92 11.07
C LEU A 99 -3.45 -13.98 10.85
N VAL A 100 -2.20 -13.60 11.07
CA VAL A 100 -1.10 -14.58 11.07
C VAL A 100 -1.30 -15.43 12.32
N GLU A 101 -1.65 -16.70 12.15
CA GLU A 101 -1.50 -17.69 13.21
C GLU A 101 0.00 -17.70 13.55
N VAL A 102 0.35 -17.08 14.67
CA VAL A 102 1.67 -17.28 15.25
C VAL A 102 1.63 -18.72 15.76
N GLU A 103 2.11 -19.66 14.95
CA GLU A 103 2.51 -20.96 15.47
C GLU A 103 3.62 -20.67 16.48
N ASP A 104 3.26 -20.69 17.77
CA ASP A 104 4.24 -20.69 18.85
C ASP A 104 5.15 -21.90 18.61
N GLU A 105 6.38 -21.65 18.15
CA GLU A 105 7.42 -22.66 18.00
C GLU A 105 7.68 -23.32 19.38
N GLU A 106 7.21 -24.56 19.57
CA GLU A 106 7.56 -25.43 20.70
C GLU A 106 9.04 -25.85 20.69
#